data_AF-A0A847JVF6-F1
#
_entry.id   AF-A0A847JVF6-F1
#
_cell.length_a   1.000
_cell.length_b   1.000
_cell.length_c   1.000
_cell.angle_alpha   90.00
_cell.angle_beta   90.00
_cell.angle_gamma   90.00
#
_symmetry.space_group_name_H-M   'P 1'
#
loop_
_entity.id
_entity.type
_entity.pdbx_description
1 polymer ?
#
loop_
_entity_poly.entity_id
_entity_poly.type
_entity_poly.pdbx_seq_one_letter_code
_entity_poly.pdbx_strand_id
1 'polypeptide(L)'
;MYASTAPADWLPRFIVEAPEELRIAWADQVKRALIELDPAEGPAQWSRWIEAYWLDRNQSVPLPFTPAEASATAGWVLGLAGVRSRAIDLVLGSQASLTQHGGFLHRLKDLDLAAEANDWARLLTHLLKNTSGPQCVGDHLKEIVPILREGTPSPDLAGLINEAMRLGATNAGDW
;
A
#
# COMPACT_ATOMS: atom_id res chain seq x y z
N MET A 1 8.26 -27.42 -2.77
CA MET A 1 9.52 -27.17 -3.51
C MET A 1 9.75 -25.67 -3.49
N TYR A 2 10.45 -25.15 -2.49
CA TYR A 2 10.73 -23.71 -2.38
C TYR A 2 11.90 -23.38 -3.32
N ALA A 3 11.73 -22.40 -4.20
CA ALA A 3 12.77 -22.01 -5.16
C ALA A 3 14.06 -21.61 -4.41
N SER A 4 15.18 -22.22 -4.82
CA SER A 4 16.51 -22.13 -4.22
C SER A 4 17.26 -20.81 -4.47
N THR A 5 16.63 -19.83 -5.10
CA THR A 5 17.29 -18.59 -5.54
C THR A 5 16.86 -17.42 -4.67
N ALA A 6 17.82 -16.66 -4.13
CA ALA A 6 17.48 -15.46 -3.36
C ALA A 6 16.86 -14.42 -4.30
N PRO A 7 15.76 -13.74 -3.92
CA PRO A 7 15.16 -12.68 -4.75
C PRO A 7 16.17 -11.63 -5.21
N ALA A 8 17.17 -11.31 -4.37
CA ALA A 8 18.24 -10.39 -4.70
C ALA A 8 19.04 -10.77 -5.97
N ASP A 9 19.13 -12.06 -6.30
CA ASP A 9 19.95 -12.55 -7.42
C ASP A 9 19.26 -12.34 -8.78
N TRP A 10 17.94 -12.27 -8.81
CA TRP A 10 17.16 -12.22 -10.06
C TRP A 10 16.28 -10.99 -10.20
N LEU A 11 15.88 -10.34 -9.09
CA LEU A 11 15.01 -9.17 -9.11
C LEU A 11 15.58 -8.03 -9.95
N PRO A 12 16.85 -7.61 -9.81
CA PRO A 12 17.36 -6.49 -10.60
C PRO A 12 17.25 -6.74 -12.11
N ARG A 13 17.57 -7.97 -12.55
CA ARG A 13 17.43 -8.38 -13.95
C ARG A 13 15.98 -8.36 -14.39
N PHE A 14 15.07 -8.93 -13.59
CA PHE A 14 13.64 -8.91 -13.88
C PHE A 14 13.12 -7.48 -14.01
N ILE A 15 13.51 -6.55 -13.14
CA ILE A 15 13.08 -5.15 -13.22
C ILE A 15 13.54 -4.48 -14.52
N VAL A 16 14.78 -4.75 -14.96
CA VAL A 16 15.33 -4.15 -16.19
C VAL A 16 14.72 -4.76 -17.46
N GLU A 17 14.51 -6.08 -17.48
CA GLU A 17 14.11 -6.81 -18.69
C GLU A 17 12.59 -6.94 -18.86
N ALA A 18 11.82 -6.99 -17.77
CA ALA A 18 10.38 -7.22 -17.84
C ALA A 18 9.61 -5.96 -18.26
N PRO A 19 8.57 -6.06 -19.09
CA PRO A 19 7.63 -4.98 -19.35
C PRO A 19 6.92 -4.49 -18.07
N GLU A 20 6.49 -3.23 -18.05
CA GLU A 20 5.82 -2.61 -16.90
C GLU A 20 4.60 -3.43 -16.44
N GLU A 21 3.77 -3.89 -17.38
CA GLU A 21 2.57 -4.68 -17.08
C GLU A 21 2.91 -5.97 -16.32
N LEU A 22 4.04 -6.60 -16.67
CA LEU A 22 4.51 -7.81 -16.00
C LEU A 22 5.04 -7.51 -14.60
N ARG A 23 5.69 -6.35 -14.40
CA ARG A 23 6.17 -5.92 -13.08
C ARG A 23 5.00 -5.57 -12.15
N ILE A 24 3.95 -4.93 -12.66
CA ILE A 24 2.70 -4.68 -11.93
C ILE A 24 2.01 -6.00 -11.56
N ALA A 25 1.84 -6.91 -12.54
CA ALA A 25 1.19 -8.20 -12.29
C ALA A 25 1.98 -9.07 -11.29
N TRP A 26 3.31 -8.98 -11.29
CA TRP A 26 4.16 -9.60 -10.29
C TRP A 26 3.97 -8.98 -8.90
N ALA A 27 3.95 -7.65 -8.79
CA ALA A 27 3.69 -6.97 -7.52
C ALA A 27 2.32 -7.36 -6.93
N ASP A 28 1.28 -7.51 -7.76
CA ASP A 28 -0.03 -7.99 -7.32
C ASP A 28 -0.03 -9.47 -6.90
N GLN A 29 0.84 -10.31 -7.46
CA GLN A 29 1.03 -11.68 -7.00
C GLN A 29 1.72 -11.71 -5.63
N VAL A 30 2.77 -10.90 -5.44
CA VAL A 30 3.44 -10.76 -4.14
C VAL A 30 2.45 -10.27 -3.08
N LYS A 31 1.63 -9.26 -3.40
CA LYS A 31 0.55 -8.78 -2.52
C LYS A 31 -0.35 -9.92 -2.05
N ARG A 32 -0.87 -10.73 -2.98
CA ARG A 32 -1.75 -11.86 -2.66
C ARG A 32 -1.06 -12.87 -1.76
N ALA A 33 0.17 -13.26 -2.12
CA ALA A 33 0.97 -14.18 -1.32
C ALA A 33 1.17 -13.63 0.11
N LEU A 34 1.58 -12.36 0.26
CA LEU A 34 1.80 -11.73 1.57
C LEU A 34 0.55 -11.71 2.45
N ILE A 35 -0.63 -11.50 1.87
CA ILE A 35 -1.89 -11.51 2.63
C ILE A 35 -2.25 -12.93 3.08
N GLU A 36 -1.85 -13.95 2.33
CA GLU A 36 -2.12 -15.36 2.63
C GLU A 36 -1.07 -16.00 3.56
N LEU A 37 0.07 -15.34 3.79
CA LEU A 37 1.09 -15.80 4.71
C LEU A 37 0.62 -15.75 6.17
N ASP A 38 1.22 -16.60 7.00
CA ASP A 38 1.08 -16.46 8.44
C ASP A 38 1.62 -15.09 8.89
N PRO A 39 1.00 -14.41 9.88
CA PRO A 39 1.41 -13.07 10.30
C PRO A 39 2.88 -12.95 10.73
N ALA A 40 3.50 -14.05 11.17
CA ALA A 40 4.91 -14.10 11.54
C ALA A 40 5.86 -14.16 10.33
N GLU A 41 5.38 -14.57 9.15
CA GLU A 41 6.20 -14.74 7.95
C GLU A 41 6.36 -13.44 7.15
N GLY A 42 5.41 -12.50 7.27
CA GLY A 42 5.52 -11.16 6.66
C GLY A 42 6.81 -10.43 7.04
N PRO A 43 7.13 -10.26 8.34
CA PRO A 43 8.39 -9.70 8.81
C PRO A 43 9.65 -10.46 8.34
N ALA A 44 9.55 -11.78 8.15
CA ALA A 44 10.65 -12.58 7.64
C ALA A 44 10.91 -12.27 6.15
N GLN A 45 9.86 -12.15 5.32
CA GLN A 45 10.02 -11.71 3.93
C GLN A 45 10.48 -10.25 3.83
N TRP A 46 10.00 -9.39 4.74
CA TRP A 46 10.47 -8.02 4.89
C TRP A 46 11.99 -7.95 5.01
N SER A 47 12.51 -8.63 6.01
CA SER A 47 13.94 -8.65 6.34
C SER A 47 14.78 -9.37 5.29
N ARG A 48 14.20 -10.39 4.62
CA ARG A 48 14.91 -11.21 3.64
C ARG A 48 15.16 -10.47 2.33
N TRP A 49 14.20 -9.69 1.83
CA TRP A 49 14.36 -9.05 0.52
C TRP A 49 13.48 -7.82 0.26
N ILE A 50 12.28 -7.74 0.84
CA ILE A 50 11.31 -6.70 0.48
C ILE A 50 11.83 -5.32 0.85
N GLU A 51 12.41 -5.15 2.04
CA GLU A 51 12.90 -3.84 2.47
C GLU A 51 13.97 -3.29 1.52
N ALA A 52 14.99 -4.11 1.23
CA ALA A 52 16.08 -3.72 0.34
C ALA A 52 15.56 -3.44 -1.08
N TYR A 53 14.74 -4.33 -1.62
CA TYR A 53 14.13 -4.15 -2.95
C TYR A 53 13.35 -2.82 -3.03
N TRP A 54 12.50 -2.54 -2.05
CA TRP A 54 11.62 -1.38 -2.09
C TRP A 54 12.42 -0.08 -1.90
N LEU A 55 13.38 -0.06 -0.98
CA LEU A 55 14.29 1.08 -0.79
C LEU A 55 15.08 1.38 -2.07
N ASP A 56 15.68 0.35 -2.69
CA ASP A 56 16.45 0.49 -3.92
C ASP A 56 15.58 1.07 -5.04
N ARG A 57 14.36 0.54 -5.24
CA ARG A 57 13.44 1.04 -6.27
C ARG A 57 13.00 2.49 -6.02
N ASN A 58 12.80 2.89 -4.76
CA ASN A 58 12.55 4.29 -4.40
C ASN A 58 13.78 5.18 -4.70
N GLN A 59 14.99 4.64 -4.62
CA GLN A 59 16.24 5.31 -5.00
C GLN A 59 16.58 5.14 -6.49
N SER A 60 15.63 4.66 -7.30
CA SER A 60 15.78 4.43 -8.75
C SER A 60 16.80 3.35 -9.13
N VAL A 61 17.02 2.37 -8.26
CA VAL A 61 17.92 1.24 -8.48
C VAL A 61 17.11 -0.06 -8.66
N PRO A 62 17.32 -0.83 -9.75
CA PRO A 62 18.06 -0.47 -10.96
C PRO A 62 17.31 0.54 -11.86
N LEU A 63 16.00 0.69 -11.64
CA LEU A 63 15.12 1.64 -12.32
C LEU A 63 14.11 2.19 -11.31
N PRO A 64 13.60 3.43 -11.49
CA PRO A 64 12.54 3.96 -10.63
C PRO A 64 11.26 3.13 -10.73
N PHE A 65 10.41 3.20 -9.71
CA PHE A 65 9.03 2.78 -9.87
C PHE A 65 8.30 3.69 -10.86
N THR A 66 7.50 3.11 -11.73
CA THR A 66 6.41 3.87 -12.36
C THR A 66 5.29 4.11 -11.33
N PRO A 67 4.42 5.11 -11.51
CA PRO A 67 3.30 5.32 -10.60
C PRO A 67 2.43 4.08 -10.43
N ALA A 68 2.16 3.35 -11.52
CA ALA A 68 1.34 2.13 -11.46
C ALA A 68 2.02 1.01 -10.67
N GLU A 69 3.33 0.83 -10.82
CA GLU A 69 4.08 -0.13 -10.01
C GLU A 69 4.14 0.25 -8.53
N ALA A 70 4.37 1.53 -8.24
CA ALA A 70 4.36 2.04 -6.87
C ALA A 70 3.00 1.77 -6.22
N SER A 71 1.90 2.03 -6.93
CA SER A 71 0.54 1.76 -6.45
C SER A 71 0.28 0.26 -6.21
N ALA A 72 0.76 -0.62 -7.09
CA ALA A 72 0.62 -2.06 -6.91
C ALA A 72 1.44 -2.56 -5.71
N THR A 73 2.68 -2.06 -5.57
CA THR A 73 3.60 -2.42 -4.48
C THR A 73 3.10 -1.90 -3.14
N ALA A 74 2.47 -0.71 -3.09
CA ALA A 74 1.84 -0.17 -1.88
C ALA A 74 0.79 -1.13 -1.27
N GLY A 75 0.19 -1.99 -2.08
CA GLY A 75 -0.71 -3.04 -1.59
C GLY A 75 -0.05 -4.07 -0.67
N TRP A 76 1.28 -4.22 -0.70
CA TRP A 76 2.02 -5.16 0.15
C TRP A 76 1.87 -4.86 1.64
N VAL A 77 1.62 -3.59 1.99
CA VAL A 77 1.36 -3.12 3.38
C VAL A 77 0.28 -3.95 4.08
N LEU A 78 -0.70 -4.48 3.33
CA LEU A 78 -1.79 -5.30 3.86
C LEU A 78 -1.28 -6.59 4.54
N GLY A 79 -0.24 -7.23 3.98
CA GLY A 79 0.33 -8.49 4.49
C GLY A 79 1.58 -8.33 5.34
N LEU A 80 1.97 -7.10 5.67
CA LEU A 80 3.22 -6.79 6.37
C LEU A 80 2.98 -6.39 7.84
N ALA A 81 2.15 -7.16 8.55
CA ALA A 81 1.93 -6.98 9.98
C ALA A 81 3.26 -7.01 10.76
N GLY A 82 3.39 -6.18 11.81
CA GLY A 82 4.62 -6.08 12.62
C GLY A 82 5.74 -5.21 12.04
N VAL A 83 5.74 -4.96 10.72
CA VAL A 83 6.68 -4.01 10.04
C VAL A 83 5.94 -2.94 9.24
N ARG A 84 4.63 -2.85 9.42
CA ARG A 84 3.72 -2.05 8.58
C ARG A 84 4.07 -0.57 8.55
N SER A 85 4.37 0.02 9.70
CA SER A 85 4.75 1.44 9.81
C SER A 85 5.94 1.79 8.91
N ARG A 86 6.97 0.93 8.90
CA ARG A 86 8.15 1.09 8.02
C ARG A 86 7.81 0.92 6.54
N ALA A 87 6.94 -0.04 6.21
CA ALA A 87 6.45 -0.22 4.85
C ALA A 87 5.66 1.02 4.37
N ILE A 88 4.85 1.62 5.25
CA ILE A 88 4.11 2.85 4.97
C ILE A 88 5.06 4.01 4.70
N ASP A 89 6.13 4.17 5.49
CA ASP A 89 7.13 5.21 5.23
C ASP A 89 7.75 5.09 3.82
N LEU A 90 7.97 3.87 3.32
CA LEU A 90 8.44 3.66 1.94
C LEU A 90 7.36 4.00 0.89
N VAL A 91 6.08 3.75 1.17
CA VAL A 91 4.99 4.17 0.29
C VAL A 91 4.91 5.69 0.21
N LEU A 92 5.01 6.38 1.35
CA LEU A 92 4.93 7.84 1.44
C LEU A 92 6.03 8.54 0.63
N GLY A 93 7.17 7.87 0.39
CA GLY A 93 8.26 8.35 -0.47
C GLY A 93 8.05 8.14 -1.97
N SER A 94 6.92 7.59 -2.39
CA SER A 94 6.63 7.22 -3.79
C SER A 94 5.49 8.04 -4.40
N GLN A 95 5.17 7.78 -5.67
CA GLN A 95 3.98 8.33 -6.35
C GLN A 95 2.80 7.34 -6.33
N ALA A 96 2.75 6.45 -5.34
CA ALA A 96 1.67 5.49 -5.20
C ALA A 96 0.31 6.19 -5.01
N SER A 97 -0.71 5.64 -5.66
CA SER A 97 -2.09 6.10 -5.67
C SER A 97 -3.04 4.91 -5.48
N LEU A 98 -4.33 5.19 -5.27
CA LEU A 98 -5.34 4.13 -5.29
C LEU A 98 -5.54 3.61 -6.71
N THR A 99 -5.54 2.29 -6.85
CA THR A 99 -5.90 1.62 -8.11
C THR A 99 -7.39 1.24 -8.08
N GLN A 100 -8.09 1.55 -9.17
CA GLN A 100 -9.55 1.32 -9.29
C GLN A 100 -9.96 -0.15 -9.11
N HIS A 101 -9.08 -1.08 -9.50
CA HIS A 101 -9.35 -2.53 -9.46
C HIS A 101 -8.54 -3.28 -8.38
N GLY A 102 -7.75 -2.57 -7.56
CA GLY A 102 -6.81 -3.22 -6.64
C GLY A 102 -7.45 -3.87 -5.42
N GLY A 103 -8.72 -3.60 -5.15
CA GLY A 103 -9.45 -4.09 -3.97
C GLY A 103 -8.87 -3.60 -2.64
N PHE A 104 -7.97 -2.62 -2.66
CA PHE A 104 -7.21 -2.18 -1.49
C PHE A 104 -8.12 -1.72 -0.35
N LEU A 105 -9.03 -0.77 -0.63
CA LEU A 105 -9.99 -0.28 0.36
C LEU A 105 -10.98 -1.35 0.83
N HIS A 106 -11.30 -2.33 -0.01
CA HIS A 106 -12.13 -3.46 0.39
C HIS A 106 -11.42 -4.35 1.40
N ARG A 107 -10.14 -4.68 1.16
CA ARG A 107 -9.31 -5.52 2.03
C ARG A 107 -9.02 -4.87 3.39
N LEU A 108 -9.05 -3.54 3.50
CA LEU A 108 -8.87 -2.86 4.79
C LEU A 108 -9.94 -3.22 5.82
N LYS A 109 -11.13 -3.65 5.36
CA LYS A 109 -12.21 -4.09 6.25
C LYS A 109 -11.88 -5.38 7.02
N ASP A 110 -10.91 -6.15 6.53
CA ASP A 110 -10.47 -7.41 7.16
C ASP A 110 -9.37 -7.18 8.21
N LEU A 111 -8.92 -5.93 8.39
CA LEU A 111 -7.83 -5.57 9.29
C LEU A 111 -8.33 -4.79 10.51
N ASP A 112 -7.61 -4.92 11.63
CA ASP A 112 -7.79 -4.02 12.79
C ASP A 112 -7.13 -2.67 12.50
N LEU A 113 -7.91 -1.76 11.92
CA LEU A 113 -7.43 -0.42 11.58
C LEU A 113 -7.25 0.47 12.81
N ALA A 114 -7.97 0.22 13.91
CA ALA A 114 -7.93 1.04 15.11
C ALA A 114 -6.58 0.91 15.82
N ALA A 115 -5.99 -0.29 15.83
CA ALA A 115 -4.69 -0.56 16.43
C ALA A 115 -3.54 0.29 15.83
N GLU A 116 -3.64 0.63 14.53
CA GLU A 116 -2.61 1.36 13.78
C GLU A 116 -3.20 2.58 13.06
N ALA A 117 -4.20 3.23 13.67
CA ALA A 117 -5.04 4.24 13.00
C ALA A 117 -4.25 5.42 12.40
N ASN A 118 -3.19 5.89 13.08
CA ASN A 118 -2.35 6.98 12.59
C ASN A 118 -1.61 6.59 11.30
N ASP A 119 -1.09 5.38 11.23
CA ASP A 119 -0.36 4.90 10.06
C ASP A 119 -1.30 4.67 8.88
N TRP A 120 -2.48 4.11 9.12
CA TRP A 120 -3.52 3.98 8.10
C TRP A 120 -4.02 5.33 7.59
N ALA A 121 -4.25 6.30 8.48
CA ALA A 121 -4.66 7.65 8.09
C ALA A 121 -3.62 8.33 7.20
N ARG A 122 -2.33 8.23 7.56
CA ARG A 122 -1.20 8.75 6.75
C ARG A 122 -1.16 8.10 5.37
N LEU A 123 -1.22 6.77 5.32
CA LEU A 123 -1.19 6.00 4.07
C LEU A 123 -2.37 6.38 3.16
N LEU A 124 -3.59 6.33 3.69
CA LEU A 124 -4.80 6.62 2.93
C LEU A 124 -4.79 8.06 2.39
N THR A 125 -4.40 9.03 3.22
CA THR A 125 -4.25 10.43 2.78
C THR A 125 -3.29 10.54 1.60
N HIS A 126 -2.13 9.89 1.68
CA HIS A 126 -1.13 9.91 0.60
C HIS A 126 -1.66 9.27 -0.69
N LEU A 127 -2.24 8.07 -0.59
CA LEU A 127 -2.79 7.38 -1.76
C LEU A 127 -3.91 8.19 -2.42
N LEU A 128 -4.83 8.77 -1.64
CA LEU A 128 -5.91 9.61 -2.16
C LEU A 128 -5.36 10.87 -2.84
N LYS A 129 -4.39 11.55 -2.23
CA LYS A 129 -3.74 12.74 -2.80
C LYS A 129 -3.15 12.49 -4.19
N ASN A 130 -2.53 11.33 -4.39
CA ASN A 130 -1.92 10.94 -5.67
C ASN A 130 -2.93 10.32 -6.66
N THR A 131 -4.18 10.14 -6.25
CA THR A 131 -5.22 9.57 -7.11
C THR A 131 -5.87 10.66 -7.97
N SER A 132 -5.99 10.37 -9.27
CA SER A 132 -6.60 11.28 -10.25
C SER A 132 -7.99 10.81 -10.68
N GLY A 133 -8.84 11.78 -11.02
CA GLY A 133 -10.20 11.56 -11.51
C GLY A 133 -11.20 11.21 -10.40
N PRO A 134 -12.52 11.25 -10.71
CA PRO A 134 -13.53 10.79 -9.78
C PRO A 134 -13.36 9.29 -9.52
N GLN A 135 -13.36 8.91 -8.25
CA GLN A 135 -13.24 7.53 -7.82
C GLN A 135 -14.40 7.18 -6.88
N CYS A 136 -14.94 5.97 -6.99
CA CYS A 136 -15.93 5.47 -6.05
C CYS A 136 -15.28 5.03 -4.73
N VAL A 137 -14.62 5.97 -4.03
CA VAL A 137 -14.00 5.74 -2.71
C VAL A 137 -14.96 5.97 -1.56
N GLY A 138 -16.07 6.66 -1.80
CA GLY A 138 -16.99 7.15 -0.78
C GLY A 138 -17.54 6.07 0.13
N ASP A 139 -18.09 4.99 -0.44
CA ASP A 139 -18.70 3.91 0.33
C ASP A 139 -17.70 3.23 1.26
N HIS A 140 -16.46 3.03 0.79
CA HIS A 140 -15.41 2.44 1.61
C HIS A 140 -14.92 3.38 2.71
N LEU A 141 -14.63 4.64 2.36
CA LEU A 141 -14.06 5.58 3.32
C LEU A 141 -15.07 5.99 4.41
N LYS A 142 -16.36 6.02 4.08
CA LYS A 142 -17.43 6.24 5.07
C LYS A 142 -17.47 5.18 6.17
N GLU A 143 -17.09 3.94 5.86
CA GLU A 143 -16.98 2.87 6.85
C GLU A 143 -15.63 2.90 7.58
N ILE A 144 -14.55 3.27 6.90
CA ILE A 144 -13.19 3.27 7.46
C ILE A 144 -12.95 4.44 8.42
N VAL A 145 -13.42 5.64 8.10
CA VAL A 145 -13.15 6.87 8.87
C VAL A 145 -13.59 6.75 10.34
N PRO A 146 -14.79 6.25 10.68
CA PRO A 146 -15.19 6.04 12.07
C PRO A 146 -14.23 5.12 12.84
N ILE A 147 -13.79 4.01 12.22
CA ILE A 147 -12.87 3.06 12.84
C ILE A 147 -11.52 3.72 13.13
N LEU A 148 -11.01 4.55 12.22
CA LEU A 148 -9.75 5.27 12.45
C LEU A 148 -9.86 6.24 13.62
N ARG A 149 -11.02 6.85 13.87
CA ARG A 149 -11.21 7.77 15.01
C ARG A 149 -11.16 7.07 16.36
N GLU A 150 -11.54 5.80 16.41
CA GLU A 150 -11.47 4.98 17.63
C GLU A 150 -10.02 4.66 18.03
N GLY A 151 -9.07 4.84 17.11
CA GLY A 151 -7.64 4.71 17.40
C GLY A 151 -7.17 5.64 18.53
N THR A 152 -6.19 5.17 19.30
CA THR A 152 -5.61 5.94 20.41
C THR A 152 -4.09 6.08 20.22
N PRO A 153 -3.55 7.31 20.03
CA PRO A 153 -4.27 8.57 19.93
C PRO A 153 -5.09 8.67 18.64
N SER A 154 -6.19 9.43 18.68
CA SER A 154 -7.04 9.64 17.51
C SER A 154 -6.27 10.41 16.43
N PRO A 155 -6.22 9.92 15.18
CA PRO A 155 -5.47 10.56 14.10
C PRO A 155 -6.15 11.84 13.62
N ASP A 156 -5.35 12.78 13.09
CA ASP A 156 -5.90 13.89 12.30
C ASP A 156 -6.35 13.38 10.93
N LEU A 157 -7.65 13.45 10.68
CA LEU A 157 -8.29 12.97 9.44
C LEU A 157 -8.64 14.10 8.47
N ALA A 158 -8.33 15.36 8.78
CA ALA A 158 -8.69 16.49 7.92
C ALA A 158 -8.12 16.35 6.51
N GLY A 159 -6.86 15.93 6.38
CA GLY A 159 -6.23 15.65 5.08
C GLY A 159 -6.96 14.55 4.30
N LEU A 160 -7.26 13.43 4.96
CA LEU A 160 -7.98 12.31 4.35
C LEU A 160 -9.37 12.73 3.85
N ILE A 161 -10.12 13.46 4.68
CA ILE A 161 -11.47 13.94 4.35
C ILE A 161 -11.43 14.89 3.15
N ASN A 162 -10.50 15.85 3.14
CA ASN A 162 -10.35 16.80 2.04
C ASN A 162 -10.06 16.09 0.71
N GLU A 163 -9.17 15.10 0.73
CA GLU A 163 -8.84 14.33 -0.48
C GLU A 163 -10.01 13.42 -0.92
N ALA A 164 -10.78 12.86 0.02
CA ALA A 164 -12.00 12.12 -0.30
C ALA A 164 -13.05 13.00 -0.99
N MET A 165 -13.28 14.22 -0.48
CA MET A 165 -14.18 15.20 -1.10
C MET A 165 -13.72 15.57 -2.52
N ARG A 166 -12.41 15.81 -2.70
CA ARG A 166 -11.81 16.10 -4.01
C ARG A 166 -12.08 14.98 -5.02
N LEU A 167 -12.12 13.73 -4.58
CA LEU A 167 -12.36 12.55 -5.41
C LEU A 167 -13.84 12.22 -5.64
N GLY A 168 -14.76 13.05 -5.12
CA GLY A 168 -16.20 12.96 -5.38
C GLY A 168 -17.05 12.50 -4.20
N ALA A 169 -16.46 12.27 -3.02
CA ALA A 169 -17.22 11.98 -1.81
C ALA A 169 -17.73 13.26 -1.13
N THR A 170 -18.76 13.86 -1.72
CA THR A 170 -19.25 15.20 -1.35
C THR A 170 -19.78 15.34 0.07
N ASN A 171 -20.15 14.25 0.74
CA ASN A 171 -20.63 14.22 2.12
C ASN A 171 -19.55 13.79 3.15
N ALA A 172 -18.27 13.75 2.75
CA ALA A 172 -17.21 13.27 3.63
C ALA A 172 -16.93 14.16 4.86
N GLY A 173 -17.40 15.42 4.84
CA GLY A 173 -17.31 16.30 6.01
C GLY A 173 -18.10 15.82 7.24
N ASP A 174 -19.07 14.93 7.04
CA ASP A 174 -19.95 14.41 8.09
C ASP A 174 -19.59 13.01 8.57
N TRP A 175 -18.59 12.37 7.97
CA TRP A 175 -18.13 11.02 8.36
C TRP A 175 -17.36 11.08 9.66
#